data_AF-A0A522QTH1-F1
#
_entry.id   AF-A0A522QTH1-F1
#
_cell.length_a   1.000
_cell.length_b   1.000
_cell.length_c   1.000
_cell.angle_alpha   90.00
_cell.angle_beta   90.00
_cell.angle_gamma   90.00
#
_symmetry.space_group_name_H-M   'P 1'
#
loop_
_entity.id
_entity.type
_entity.pdbx_description
1 polymer ?
#
loop_
_entity_poly.entity_id
_entity_poly.type
_entity_poly.pdbx_seq_one_letter_code
_entity_poly.pdbx_strand_id
1 'polypeptide(L)'
;MTEVGVERVQQRVEALRDDALHAYDPAYQPRDARAAMPLGEPSSQANLQAPLTCEAPPGAFLVFDARDGGRSYVRAAALTVREGRLVDGDGLPLLGYPQGAAEGAVGELRITGRDGLLSRAVALRIERDGSIRYARRTLDAQGSVATQWIALGRLALATFEDGVAHIGAPGERAMPLLELRVQGGRVDLPRALERLQEAYLQLDALRAARTAQDAGDRTALGIVK
;
A
#
# COMPACT_ATOMS: atom_id res chain seq x y z
N MET A 1 -25.88 13.04 29.23
CA MET A 1 -25.44 11.83 28.48
C MET A 1 -25.40 12.05 26.97
N THR A 2 -26.20 12.96 26.39
CA THR A 2 -26.27 13.24 24.95
C THR A 2 -25.06 14.00 24.38
N GLU A 3 -24.44 14.92 25.13
CA GLU A 3 -23.25 15.66 24.65
C GLU A 3 -22.02 14.77 24.43
N VAL A 4 -21.74 13.86 25.37
CA VAL A 4 -20.67 12.85 25.21
C VAL A 4 -20.93 11.94 24.01
N GLY A 5 -22.20 11.68 23.67
CA GLY A 5 -22.58 10.91 22.49
C GLY A 5 -22.32 11.65 21.17
N VAL A 6 -22.67 12.93 21.11
CA VAL A 6 -22.45 13.80 19.93
C VAL A 6 -20.95 13.99 19.68
N GLU A 7 -20.18 14.29 20.74
CA GLU A 7 -18.74 14.52 20.64
C GLU A 7 -17.99 13.28 20.14
N ARG A 8 -18.34 12.09 20.63
CA ARG A 8 -17.78 10.82 20.14
C ARG A 8 -18.07 10.57 18.67
N VAL A 9 -19.28 10.90 18.20
CA VAL A 9 -19.63 10.75 16.78
C VAL A 9 -18.88 11.77 15.93
N GLN A 10 -18.70 13.00 16.40
CA GLN A 10 -17.88 14.02 15.71
C GLN A 10 -16.42 13.59 15.58
N GLN A 11 -15.80 13.12 16.67
CA GLN A 11 -14.44 12.58 16.63
C GLN A 11 -14.31 11.42 15.64
N ARG A 12 -15.32 10.55 15.57
CA ARG A 12 -15.36 9.45 14.60
C ARG A 12 -15.51 9.95 13.16
N VAL A 13 -16.32 10.98 12.91
CA VAL A 13 -16.42 11.63 11.58
C VAL A 13 -15.08 12.21 11.15
N GLU A 14 -14.37 12.88 12.05
CA GLU A 14 -13.04 13.43 11.78
C GLU A 14 -12.01 12.34 11.48
N ALA A 15 -11.99 11.26 12.26
CA ALA A 15 -11.11 10.12 12.02
C ALA A 15 -11.36 9.49 10.64
N LEU A 16 -12.63 9.26 10.26
CA LEU A 16 -12.99 8.69 8.96
C LEU A 16 -12.68 9.63 7.79
N ARG A 17 -12.79 10.94 7.99
CA ARG A 17 -12.33 11.94 7.01
C ARG A 17 -10.82 11.86 6.81
N ASP A 18 -10.06 11.80 7.90
CA ASP A 18 -8.60 11.70 7.85
C ASP A 18 -8.15 10.43 7.12
N ASP A 19 -8.80 9.30 7.41
CA ASP A 19 -8.58 8.03 6.71
C ASP A 19 -8.84 8.14 5.21
N ALA A 20 -9.95 8.77 4.79
CA ALA A 20 -10.27 8.93 3.38
C ALA A 20 -9.26 9.84 2.64
N LEU A 21 -8.77 10.90 3.29
CA LEU A 21 -7.78 11.82 2.70
C LEU A 21 -6.42 11.15 2.48
N HIS A 22 -6.02 10.27 3.39
CA HIS A 22 -4.74 9.56 3.32
C HIS A 22 -4.84 8.21 2.62
N ALA A 23 -5.91 7.96 1.86
CA ALA A 23 -6.16 6.63 1.32
C ALA A 23 -5.13 6.17 0.27
N TYR A 24 -4.34 7.11 -0.27
CA TYR A 24 -3.22 6.83 -1.19
C TYR A 24 -1.84 6.90 -0.51
N ASP A 25 -1.77 7.23 0.78
CA ASP A 25 -0.52 7.29 1.54
C ASP A 25 -0.16 5.87 2.05
N PRO A 26 0.96 5.28 1.58
CA PRO A 26 1.39 3.95 2.01
C PRO A 26 1.94 3.91 3.44
N ALA A 27 2.35 5.06 4.00
CA ALA A 27 2.86 5.20 5.36
C ALA A 27 1.76 5.48 6.38
N TYR A 28 0.60 5.98 5.93
CA TYR A 28 -0.53 6.28 6.81
C TYR A 28 -1.13 5.02 7.44
N GLN A 29 -1.47 5.11 8.73
CA GLN A 29 -2.13 4.04 9.46
C GLN A 29 -3.60 4.44 9.71
N PRO A 30 -4.58 3.66 9.20
CA PRO A 30 -6.00 3.93 9.39
C PRO A 30 -6.38 4.01 10.87
N ARG A 31 -7.18 5.02 11.22
CA ARG A 31 -7.70 5.22 12.59
C ARG A 31 -8.95 4.38 12.85
N ASP A 32 -9.82 4.17 11.84
CA ASP A 32 -10.90 3.18 11.92
C ASP A 32 -10.44 1.84 11.33
N ALA A 33 -10.29 0.82 12.18
CA ALA A 33 -9.89 -0.52 11.76
C ALA A 33 -10.85 -1.15 10.72
N ARG A 34 -12.10 -0.68 10.61
CA ARG A 34 -13.06 -1.15 9.60
C ARG A 34 -12.90 -0.48 8.23
N ALA A 35 -12.13 0.61 8.17
CA ALA A 35 -11.69 1.26 6.94
C ALA A 35 -10.29 0.78 6.51
N ALA A 36 -9.60 0.01 7.36
CA ALA A 36 -8.31 -0.57 7.03
C ALA A 36 -8.46 -1.67 5.97
N MET A 37 -7.53 -1.68 5.02
CA MET A 37 -7.37 -2.82 4.09
C MET A 37 -7.06 -4.09 4.89
N PRO A 38 -7.70 -5.24 4.56
CA PRO A 38 -7.34 -6.51 5.15
C PRO A 38 -5.85 -6.80 4.99
N LEU A 39 -5.24 -7.33 6.04
CA LEU A 39 -3.81 -7.58 6.07
C LEU A 39 -3.46 -8.63 5.01
N GLY A 40 -2.62 -8.24 4.04
CA GLY A 40 -2.25 -9.12 2.94
C GLY A 40 -3.16 -9.05 1.72
N GLU A 41 -4.18 -8.19 1.67
CA GLU A 41 -4.86 -7.87 0.41
C GLU A 41 -4.21 -6.65 -0.26
N PRO A 42 -4.10 -6.63 -1.61
CA PRO A 42 -3.65 -5.45 -2.32
C PRO A 42 -4.70 -4.34 -2.17
N SER A 43 -4.23 -3.11 -1.97
CA SER A 43 -5.10 -1.93 -1.94
C SER A 43 -6.06 -1.92 -3.14
N SER A 44 -7.31 -1.52 -2.91
CA SER A 44 -8.29 -1.32 -3.98
C SER A 44 -7.85 -0.22 -4.96
N GLN A 45 -6.94 0.66 -4.54
CA GLN A 45 -6.30 1.69 -5.37
C GLN A 45 -4.98 1.23 -5.99
N ALA A 46 -4.45 0.06 -5.60
CA ALA A 46 -3.26 -0.47 -6.24
C ALA A 46 -3.56 -0.79 -7.70
N ASN A 47 -2.81 -0.17 -8.59
CA ASN A 47 -2.73 -0.56 -9.99
C ASN A 47 -1.25 -0.55 -10.38
N LEU A 48 -0.85 -1.42 -11.31
CA LEU A 48 0.55 -1.53 -11.72
C LEU A 48 1.10 -0.31 -12.48
N GLN A 49 0.22 0.62 -12.87
CA GLN A 49 0.60 1.87 -13.53
C GLN A 49 1.06 2.93 -12.51
N ALA A 50 0.59 2.85 -11.26
CA ALA A 50 1.01 3.72 -10.19
C ALA A 50 2.40 3.28 -9.71
N PRO A 51 3.39 4.18 -9.59
CA PRO A 51 4.71 3.79 -9.14
C PRO A 51 4.70 3.31 -7.67
N LEU A 52 5.47 2.26 -7.39
CA LEU A 52 5.87 1.87 -6.05
C LEU A 52 7.23 2.51 -5.74
N THR A 53 7.23 3.52 -4.89
CA THR A 53 8.49 4.17 -4.47
C THR A 53 9.28 3.24 -3.57
N CYS A 54 10.53 2.98 -3.94
CA CYS A 54 11.49 2.20 -3.17
C CYS A 54 12.73 3.06 -2.91
N GLU A 55 13.23 3.02 -1.68
CA GLU A 55 14.46 3.70 -1.26
C GLU A 55 15.42 2.67 -0.67
N ALA A 56 16.67 2.71 -1.11
CA ALA A 56 17.73 1.88 -0.57
C ALA A 56 18.13 2.36 0.83
N PRO A 57 18.47 1.45 1.75
CA PRO A 57 18.91 1.83 3.09
C PRO A 57 20.20 2.66 3.06
N PRO A 58 20.54 3.41 4.13
CA PRO A 58 21.81 4.13 4.23
C PRO A 58 23.02 3.26 3.86
N GLY A 59 23.91 3.80 3.02
CA GLY A 59 25.11 3.09 2.54
C GLY A 59 24.89 2.09 1.39
N ALA A 60 23.65 1.83 0.99
CA ALA A 60 23.31 0.93 -0.13
C ALA A 60 22.63 1.66 -1.30
N PHE A 61 22.59 1.01 -2.45
CA PHE A 61 22.00 1.51 -3.69
C PHE A 61 21.17 0.41 -4.36
N LEU A 62 20.05 0.80 -4.96
CA LEU A 62 19.30 -0.03 -5.90
C LEU A 62 20.13 -0.21 -7.16
N VAL A 63 20.08 -1.41 -7.75
CA VAL A 63 20.86 -1.75 -8.95
C VAL A 63 19.95 -1.87 -10.16
N PHE A 64 20.28 -1.15 -11.23
CA PHE A 64 19.55 -1.17 -12.49
C PHE A 64 20.46 -1.57 -13.64
N ASP A 65 19.88 -2.15 -14.69
CA ASP A 65 20.58 -2.42 -15.94
C ASP A 65 20.68 -1.13 -16.76
N ALA A 66 21.90 -0.69 -17.05
CA ALA A 66 22.14 0.53 -17.80
C ALA A 66 22.11 0.25 -19.30
N ARG A 67 21.73 1.26 -20.11
CA ARG A 67 21.55 1.09 -21.56
C ARG A 67 22.82 0.73 -22.32
N ASP A 68 23.98 0.99 -21.72
CA ASP A 68 25.31 0.67 -22.24
C ASP A 68 25.77 -0.75 -21.89
N GLY A 69 24.92 -1.56 -21.25
CA GLY A 69 25.25 -2.90 -20.75
C GLY A 69 26.01 -2.88 -19.43
N GLY A 70 26.18 -1.70 -18.81
CA GLY A 70 26.70 -1.53 -17.47
C GLY A 70 25.62 -1.64 -16.39
N ARG A 71 25.94 -1.17 -15.19
CA ARG A 71 24.99 -1.08 -14.07
C ARG A 71 24.84 0.37 -13.63
N SER A 72 23.61 0.78 -13.35
CA SER A 72 23.29 2.05 -12.72
C SER A 72 22.93 1.83 -11.25
N TYR A 73 23.32 2.78 -10.40
CA TYR A 73 23.14 2.70 -8.95
C TYR A 73 22.44 3.96 -8.44
N VAL A 74 21.27 3.78 -7.84
CA VAL A 74 20.44 4.90 -7.36
C VAL A 74 19.96 4.69 -5.93
N ARG A 75 19.75 5.78 -5.21
CA ARG A 75 19.29 5.75 -3.81
C ARG A 75 17.80 5.49 -3.70
N ALA A 76 17.00 6.04 -4.61
CA ALA A 76 15.55 5.85 -4.62
C ALA A 76 15.05 5.78 -6.06
N ALA A 77 13.97 5.02 -6.27
CA ALA A 77 13.33 4.90 -7.56
C ALA A 77 11.82 4.70 -7.42
N ALA A 78 11.07 5.31 -8.35
CA ALA A 78 9.66 5.03 -8.55
C ALA A 78 9.54 3.81 -9.48
N LEU A 79 9.18 2.66 -8.92
CA LEU A 79 9.16 1.39 -9.65
C LEU A 79 7.79 1.14 -10.30
N THR A 80 7.77 0.81 -11.58
CA THR A 80 6.55 0.44 -12.33
C THR A 80 6.76 -0.87 -13.07
N VAL A 81 5.66 -1.55 -13.43
CA VAL A 81 5.75 -2.72 -14.30
C VAL A 81 5.50 -2.29 -15.74
N ARG A 82 6.48 -2.54 -16.62
CA ARG A 82 6.35 -2.32 -18.07
C ARG A 82 6.75 -3.59 -18.80
N GLU A 83 5.85 -4.13 -19.62
CA GLU A 83 6.08 -5.38 -20.38
C GLU A 83 6.53 -6.56 -19.48
N GLY A 84 5.95 -6.64 -18.28
CA GLY A 84 6.29 -7.64 -17.27
C GLY A 84 7.65 -7.40 -16.58
N ARG A 85 8.40 -6.35 -16.91
CA ARG A 85 9.66 -5.98 -16.25
C ARG A 85 9.40 -4.95 -15.17
N LEU A 86 10.09 -5.08 -14.04
CA LEU A 86 10.10 -4.04 -13.01
C LEU A 86 11.13 -2.98 -13.41
N VAL A 87 10.70 -1.75 -13.69
CA VAL A 87 11.54 -0.68 -14.22
C VAL A 87 11.39 0.61 -13.41
N ASP A 88 12.37 1.51 -13.49
CA ASP A 88 12.25 2.86 -12.93
C ASP A 88 11.46 3.82 -13.85
N GLY A 89 11.44 5.12 -13.50
CA GLY A 89 10.79 6.16 -14.28
C GLY A 89 11.33 6.30 -15.71
N ASP A 90 12.64 6.09 -15.87
CA ASP A 90 13.39 6.19 -17.13
C ASP A 90 13.31 4.89 -17.98
N GLY A 91 12.67 3.86 -17.43
CA GLY A 91 12.47 2.55 -18.05
C GLY A 91 13.66 1.62 -17.91
N LEU A 92 14.62 1.89 -17.02
CA LEU A 92 15.74 1.00 -16.74
C LEU A 92 15.26 -0.20 -15.92
N PRO A 93 15.61 -1.44 -16.32
CA PRO A 93 15.24 -2.65 -15.56
C PRO A 93 15.89 -2.69 -14.19
N LEU A 94 15.08 -2.92 -13.15
CA LEU A 94 15.58 -3.24 -11.81
C LEU A 94 16.19 -4.65 -11.82
N LEU A 95 17.42 -4.74 -11.29
CA LEU A 95 18.15 -5.98 -11.15
C LEU A 95 17.92 -6.64 -9.79
N GLY A 96 17.97 -7.97 -9.79
CA GLY A 96 17.80 -8.79 -8.61
C GLY A 96 18.18 -10.24 -8.87
N TYR A 97 17.62 -11.11 -8.05
CA TYR A 97 17.80 -12.55 -8.07
C TYR A 97 16.44 -13.19 -8.37
N PRO A 98 16.13 -13.49 -9.66
CA PRO A 98 14.83 -14.05 -10.05
C PRO A 98 14.55 -15.42 -9.44
N GLN A 99 15.61 -16.22 -9.23
CA GLN A 99 15.55 -17.55 -8.60
C GLN A 99 15.85 -17.50 -7.10
N GLY A 100 15.92 -16.30 -6.51
CA GLY A 100 16.36 -16.11 -5.13
C GLY A 100 17.88 -15.98 -5.00
N ALA A 101 18.30 -15.32 -3.92
CA ALA A 101 19.68 -14.86 -3.75
C ALA A 101 20.69 -16.00 -3.48
N ALA A 102 20.24 -17.11 -2.90
CA ALA A 102 21.09 -18.28 -2.66
C ALA A 102 21.46 -19.04 -3.94
N GLU A 103 20.64 -18.94 -5.00
CA GLU A 103 20.73 -19.79 -6.20
C GLU A 103 21.28 -19.06 -7.44
N GLY A 104 21.27 -17.72 -7.49
CA GLY A 104 21.22 -17.02 -8.76
C GLY A 104 22.31 -15.97 -9.05
N ALA A 105 22.61 -15.84 -10.35
CA ALA A 105 23.23 -14.64 -10.91
C ALA A 105 22.26 -13.45 -10.86
N VAL A 106 22.81 -12.24 -10.77
CA VAL A 106 22.01 -11.01 -10.83
C VAL A 106 21.44 -10.84 -12.23
N GLY A 107 20.12 -10.63 -12.33
CA GLY A 107 19.40 -10.44 -13.59
C GLY A 107 18.09 -9.68 -13.42
N GLU A 108 17.40 -9.42 -14.52
CA GLU A 108 16.13 -8.67 -14.50
C GLU A 108 15.03 -9.41 -13.73
N LEU A 109 14.26 -8.66 -12.93
CA LEU A 109 13.08 -9.18 -12.27
C LEU A 109 11.86 -9.06 -13.20
N ARG A 110 11.34 -10.22 -13.64
CA ARG A 110 10.30 -10.31 -14.68
C ARG A 110 9.10 -11.15 -14.24
N ILE A 111 7.91 -10.59 -14.38
CA ILE A 111 6.63 -11.31 -14.27
C ILE A 111 6.50 -12.13 -15.55
N THR A 112 6.67 -13.44 -15.45
CA THR A 112 6.70 -14.34 -16.60
C THR A 112 5.30 -14.77 -17.03
N GLY A 113 5.22 -15.29 -18.26
CA GLY A 113 4.03 -15.94 -18.79
C GLY A 113 2.82 -15.03 -18.94
N ARG A 114 1.62 -15.61 -18.73
CA ARG A 114 0.34 -14.93 -18.95
C ARG A 114 0.12 -13.73 -18.01
N ASP A 115 0.73 -13.74 -16.83
CA ASP A 115 0.52 -12.69 -15.84
C ASP A 115 1.18 -11.37 -16.26
N GLY A 116 2.39 -11.45 -16.84
CA GLY A 116 3.10 -10.30 -17.41
C GLY A 116 2.51 -9.83 -18.74
N LEU A 117 2.08 -10.77 -19.59
CA LEU A 117 1.52 -10.45 -20.92
C LEU A 117 0.10 -9.87 -20.84
N LEU A 118 -0.74 -10.37 -19.95
CA LEU A 118 -2.15 -9.98 -19.85
C LEU A 118 -2.40 -8.95 -18.73
N SER A 119 -1.36 -8.43 -18.10
CA SER A 119 -1.45 -7.46 -16.99
C SER A 119 -2.41 -7.92 -15.88
N ARG A 120 -2.42 -9.23 -15.57
CA ARG A 120 -3.28 -9.78 -14.49
C ARG A 120 -2.74 -9.50 -13.09
N ALA A 121 -1.49 -9.08 -13.02
CA ALA A 121 -0.91 -8.57 -11.81
C ALA A 121 -1.53 -7.20 -11.49
N VAL A 122 -1.93 -6.99 -10.23
CA VAL A 122 -2.68 -5.80 -9.81
C VAL A 122 -1.92 -4.93 -8.82
N ALA A 123 -0.98 -5.52 -8.08
CA ALA A 123 -0.17 -4.82 -7.11
C ALA A 123 1.22 -5.45 -6.95
N LEU A 124 2.15 -4.67 -6.42
CA LEU A 124 3.49 -5.06 -6.01
C LEU A 124 3.68 -4.87 -4.50
N ARG A 125 4.54 -5.70 -3.93
CA ARG A 125 5.01 -5.62 -2.56
C ARG A 125 6.48 -5.95 -2.51
N ILE A 126 7.22 -5.17 -1.73
CA ILE A 126 8.64 -5.38 -1.44
C ILE A 126 8.78 -5.56 0.07
N GLU A 127 9.23 -6.74 0.46
CA GLU A 127 9.49 -7.11 1.84
C GLU A 127 10.82 -6.54 2.34
N ARG A 128 11.04 -6.60 3.66
CA ARG A 128 12.27 -6.10 4.29
C ARG A 128 13.54 -6.84 3.87
N ASP A 129 13.42 -8.14 3.59
CA ASP A 129 14.50 -8.95 3.04
C ASP A 129 14.74 -8.67 1.55
N GLY A 130 13.94 -7.80 0.92
CA GLY A 130 13.99 -7.52 -0.50
C GLY A 130 13.23 -8.49 -1.37
N SER A 131 12.48 -9.43 -0.79
CA SER A 131 11.59 -10.30 -1.54
C SER A 131 10.51 -9.46 -2.22
N ILE A 132 10.36 -9.66 -3.53
CA ILE A 132 9.37 -8.95 -4.34
C ILE A 132 8.27 -9.93 -4.68
N ARG A 133 7.03 -9.51 -4.44
CA ARG A 133 5.84 -10.28 -4.75
C ARG A 133 4.87 -9.42 -5.55
N TYR A 134 4.15 -10.05 -6.45
CA TYR A 134 3.03 -9.42 -7.14
C TYR A 134 1.72 -10.11 -6.75
N ALA A 135 0.65 -9.32 -6.66
CA ALA A 135 -0.69 -9.83 -6.43
C ALA A 135 -1.36 -10.13 -7.77
N ARG A 136 -1.95 -11.32 -7.88
CA ARG A 136 -2.81 -11.73 -8.99
C ARG A 136 -4.23 -11.92 -8.48
N ARG A 137 -5.21 -11.32 -9.16
CA ARG A 137 -6.62 -11.65 -8.93
C ARG A 137 -6.98 -12.92 -9.69
N THR A 138 -7.59 -13.86 -8.97
CA THR A 138 -8.10 -15.12 -9.50
C THR A 138 -9.56 -15.27 -9.09
N LEU A 139 -10.30 -16.12 -9.81
CA LEU A 139 -11.61 -16.57 -9.35
C LEU A 139 -11.42 -17.94 -8.69
N ASP A 140 -12.00 -18.12 -7.51
CA ASP A 140 -12.08 -19.44 -6.88
C ASP A 140 -13.12 -20.32 -7.59
N ALA A 141 -13.23 -21.59 -7.15
CA ALA A 141 -14.16 -22.55 -7.74
C ALA A 141 -15.64 -22.18 -7.52
N GLN A 142 -15.91 -21.27 -6.58
CA GLN A 142 -17.24 -20.77 -6.22
C GLN A 142 -17.57 -19.45 -6.94
N GLY A 143 -16.64 -18.92 -7.75
CA GLY A 143 -16.81 -17.66 -8.49
C GLY A 143 -16.49 -16.41 -7.66
N SER A 144 -15.95 -16.54 -6.45
CA SER A 144 -15.49 -15.41 -5.64
C SER A 144 -14.12 -14.94 -6.11
N VAL A 145 -13.87 -13.64 -5.98
CA VAL A 145 -12.55 -13.08 -6.26
C VAL A 145 -11.61 -13.41 -5.11
N ALA A 146 -10.50 -14.07 -5.43
CA ALA A 146 -9.42 -14.37 -4.51
C ALA A 146 -8.13 -13.69 -4.99
N THR A 147 -7.30 -13.23 -4.05
CA THR A 147 -5.97 -12.71 -4.35
C THR A 147 -4.90 -13.75 -4.05
N GLN A 148 -3.96 -13.93 -4.98
CA GLN A 148 -2.78 -14.75 -4.79
C GLN A 148 -1.51 -13.91 -4.89
N TRP A 149 -0.65 -13.98 -3.87
CA TRP A 149 0.68 -13.36 -3.90
C TRP A 149 1.74 -14.31 -4.44
N ILE A 150 2.30 -13.98 -5.59
CA ILE A 150 3.28 -14.79 -6.30
C ILE A 150 4.65 -14.12 -6.16
N ALA A 151 5.68 -14.92 -5.87
CA ALA A 151 7.04 -14.44 -5.76
C ALA A 151 7.59 -14.08 -7.15
N LEU A 152 8.19 -12.89 -7.25
CA LEU A 152 8.90 -12.42 -8.45
C LEU A 152 10.40 -12.73 -8.37
N GLY A 153 10.95 -12.72 -7.16
CA GLY A 153 12.37 -12.85 -6.88
C GLY A 153 12.75 -11.95 -5.71
N ARG A 154 14.04 -11.64 -5.59
CA ARG A 154 14.58 -10.76 -4.54
C ARG A 154 15.40 -9.65 -5.17
N LEU A 155 15.25 -8.40 -4.76
CA LEU A 155 16.06 -7.32 -5.34
C LEU A 155 17.54 -7.43 -4.94
N ALA A 156 18.39 -6.86 -5.77
CA ALA A 156 19.81 -6.69 -5.49
C ALA A 156 20.06 -5.27 -4.95
N LEU A 157 20.91 -5.18 -3.94
CA LEU A 157 21.51 -3.94 -3.47
C LEU A 157 23.01 -3.95 -3.78
N ALA A 158 23.54 -2.77 -4.05
CA ALA A 158 24.96 -2.54 -4.11
C ALA A 158 25.43 -1.71 -2.91
N THR A 159 26.58 -2.07 -2.36
CA THR A 159 27.37 -1.22 -1.46
C THR A 159 28.72 -0.98 -2.13
N PHE A 160 29.43 0.07 -1.71
CA PHE A 160 30.71 0.43 -2.29
C PHE A 160 31.79 0.45 -1.21
N GLU A 161 32.85 -0.30 -1.45
CA GLU A 161 34.07 -0.32 -0.64
C GLU A 161 35.24 -0.01 -1.58
N ASP A 162 36.00 1.05 -1.29
CA ASP A 162 37.11 1.53 -2.12
C ASP A 162 36.77 1.72 -3.61
N GLY A 163 35.52 2.11 -3.90
CA GLY A 163 35.01 2.31 -5.27
C GLY A 163 34.60 1.03 -6.00
N VAL A 164 34.71 -0.14 -5.36
CA VAL A 164 34.27 -1.42 -5.90
C VAL A 164 32.84 -1.73 -5.44
N ALA A 165 31.96 -2.05 -6.40
CA ALA A 165 30.59 -2.40 -6.11
C ALA A 165 30.47 -3.85 -5.62
N HIS A 166 29.99 -4.02 -4.39
CA HIS A 166 29.62 -5.31 -3.83
C HIS A 166 28.11 -5.47 -3.91
N ILE A 167 27.65 -6.50 -4.63
CA ILE A 167 26.22 -6.75 -4.85
C ILE A 167 25.75 -7.95 -4.02
N GLY A 168 24.63 -7.78 -3.34
CA GLY A 168 24.00 -8.80 -2.52
C GLY A 168 22.50 -8.54 -2.34
N ALA A 169 21.79 -9.48 -1.74
CA ALA A 169 20.39 -9.28 -1.38
C ALA A 169 20.26 -8.64 0.01
N PRO A 170 19.22 -7.83 0.29
CA PRO A 170 19.01 -7.21 1.60
C PRO A 170 18.97 -8.24 2.73
N GLY A 171 19.74 -8.04 3.80
CA GLY A 171 19.83 -8.99 4.92
C GLY A 171 20.80 -10.15 4.71
N GLU A 172 21.52 -10.22 3.58
CA GLU A 172 22.62 -11.17 3.37
C GLU A 172 23.98 -10.49 3.45
N ARG A 173 25.00 -11.19 3.98
CA ARG A 173 26.41 -10.75 3.95
C ARG A 173 26.61 -9.26 4.32
N ALA A 174 25.99 -8.85 5.44
CA ALA A 174 25.99 -7.47 5.95
C ALA A 174 25.22 -6.42 5.13
N MET A 175 24.50 -6.82 4.08
CA MET A 175 23.59 -5.92 3.36
C MET A 175 22.45 -5.47 4.28
N PRO A 176 22.13 -4.16 4.31
CA PRO A 176 21.07 -3.66 5.16
C PRO A 176 19.70 -4.16 4.69
N LEU A 177 18.77 -4.32 5.64
CA LEU A 177 17.37 -4.62 5.35
C LEU A 177 16.66 -3.39 4.80
N LEU A 178 15.69 -3.63 3.93
CA LEU A 178 14.78 -2.60 3.44
C LEU A 178 13.65 -2.32 4.42
N GLU A 179 13.00 -1.18 4.22
CA GLU A 179 11.68 -0.95 4.79
C GLU A 179 10.62 -1.67 3.95
N LEU A 180 9.57 -2.16 4.61
CA LEU A 180 8.43 -2.77 3.94
C LEU A 180 7.74 -1.72 3.06
N ARG A 181 7.50 -2.05 1.79
CA ARG A 181 6.79 -1.19 0.84
C ARG A 181 5.68 -1.98 0.13
N VAL A 182 4.52 -1.36 0.01
CA VAL A 182 3.34 -1.93 -0.66
C VAL A 182 2.76 -0.87 -1.58
N GLN A 183 2.29 -1.30 -2.74
CA GLN A 183 1.64 -0.42 -3.71
C GLN A 183 0.22 -0.08 -3.27
N GLY A 184 -0.14 1.21 -3.35
CA GLY A 184 -1.40 1.75 -2.83
C GLY A 184 -1.36 2.00 -1.31
N GLY A 185 -2.33 2.78 -0.81
CA GLY A 185 -2.44 3.08 0.61
C GLY A 185 -3.08 1.94 1.42
N ARG A 186 -3.12 2.11 2.74
CA ARG A 186 -3.65 1.09 3.67
C ARG A 186 -5.14 1.23 3.98
N VAL A 187 -5.82 2.16 3.32
CA VAL A 187 -7.24 2.46 3.55
C VAL A 187 -8.05 1.95 2.36
N ASP A 188 -9.09 1.19 2.64
CA ASP A 188 -10.10 0.84 1.65
C ASP A 188 -11.03 2.05 1.45
N LEU A 189 -10.72 2.90 0.45
CA LEU A 189 -11.43 4.16 0.25
C LEU A 189 -12.94 4.01 0.07
N PRO A 190 -13.46 3.11 -0.80
CA PRO A 190 -14.90 2.84 -0.87
C PRO A 190 -15.51 2.56 0.50
N ARG A 191 -14.87 1.69 1.29
CA ARG A 191 -15.34 1.35 2.62
C ARG A 191 -15.26 2.52 3.58
N ALA A 192 -14.18 3.30 3.56
CA ALA A 192 -14.01 4.49 4.38
C ALA A 192 -15.12 5.53 4.10
N LEU A 193 -15.47 5.73 2.82
CA LEU A 193 -16.54 6.65 2.42
C LEU A 193 -17.93 6.17 2.86
N GLU A 194 -18.25 4.88 2.73
CA GLU A 194 -19.49 4.28 3.28
C GLU A 194 -19.60 4.54 4.79
N ARG A 195 -18.52 4.27 5.52
CA ARG A 195 -18.47 4.45 6.98
C ARG A 195 -18.58 5.90 7.39
N LEU A 196 -17.99 6.81 6.61
CA LEU A 196 -18.10 8.25 6.81
C LEU A 196 -19.55 8.72 6.62
N GLN A 197 -20.23 8.23 5.58
CA GLN A 197 -21.65 8.51 5.35
C GLN A 197 -22.52 8.02 6.52
N GLU A 198 -22.31 6.78 6.99
CA GLU A 198 -23.02 6.27 8.16
C GLU A 198 -22.81 7.14 9.41
N ALA A 199 -21.58 7.62 9.63
CA ALA A 199 -21.25 8.46 10.78
C ALA A 199 -21.96 9.83 10.70
N TYR A 200 -22.09 10.43 9.51
CA TYR A 200 -22.90 11.64 9.32
C TYR A 200 -24.37 11.41 9.65
N LEU A 201 -24.96 10.32 9.15
CA LEU A 201 -26.36 9.99 9.43
C LEU A 201 -26.60 9.81 10.94
N GLN A 202 -25.66 9.19 11.66
CA GLN A 202 -25.72 9.07 13.12
C GLN A 202 -25.64 10.44 13.82
N LEU A 203 -24.77 11.33 13.34
CA LEU A 203 -24.64 12.68 13.90
C LEU A 203 -25.92 13.49 13.71
N ASP A 204 -26.52 13.42 12.52
CA ASP A 204 -27.76 14.12 12.21
C ASP A 204 -28.93 13.58 13.03
N ALA A 205 -29.02 12.26 13.23
CA ALA A 205 -30.02 11.65 14.09
C ALA A 205 -29.89 12.10 15.56
N LEU A 206 -28.66 12.20 16.09
CA LEU A 206 -28.42 12.71 17.45
C LEU A 206 -28.80 14.19 17.59
N ARG A 207 -28.49 15.01 16.58
CA ARG A 207 -28.89 16.42 16.54
C ARG A 207 -30.41 16.57 16.49
N ALA A 208 -31.09 15.79 15.65
CA ALA A 208 -32.54 15.77 15.57
C ALA A 208 -33.20 15.36 16.90
N ALA A 209 -32.66 14.32 17.55
CA ALA A 209 -33.13 13.87 18.86
C ALA A 209 -32.97 14.96 19.95
N ARG A 210 -31.85 15.69 19.96
CA ARG A 210 -31.64 16.83 20.86
C ARG A 210 -32.68 17.93 20.61
N THR A 211 -32.88 18.32 19.35
CA THR A 211 -33.90 19.32 18.99
C THR A 211 -35.31 18.91 19.42
N ALA A 212 -35.65 17.63 19.29
CA ALA A 212 -36.93 17.08 19.74
C ALA A 212 -37.09 17.10 21.27
N GLN A 213 -36.03 16.76 22.02
CA GLN A 213 -36.01 16.87 23.49
C GLN A 213 -36.20 18.33 23.93
N ASP A 214 -35.44 19.26 23.35
CA ASP A 214 -35.53 20.69 23.67
C ASP A 214 -36.92 21.27 23.32
N ALA A 215 -37.61 20.72 22.32
CA ALA A 215 -38.98 21.09 21.99
C ALA A 215 -39.99 20.49 23.00
N GLY A 216 -39.83 19.22 23.37
CA GLY A 216 -40.62 18.55 24.40
C GLY A 216 -40.57 19.26 25.76
N ASP A 217 -39.36 19.59 26.22
CA ASP A 217 -39.14 20.30 27.48
C ASP A 217 -39.82 21.68 27.48
N ARG A 218 -39.73 22.41 26.36
CA ARG A 218 -40.43 23.71 26.19
C ARG A 218 -41.95 23.55 26.22
N THR A 219 -42.47 22.46 25.68
CA THR A 219 -43.92 22.20 25.62
C THR A 219 -44.44 21.81 27.01
N ALA A 220 -43.67 20.99 27.75
CA ALA A 220 -43.97 20.63 29.14
C ALA A 220 -43.98 21.85 30.07
N LEU A 221 -43.01 22.76 29.94
CA LEU A 221 -42.97 24.04 30.68
C LEU A 221 -44.15 24.97 30.35
N GLY A 222 -44.72 24.87 29.15
CA GLY A 222 -45.89 25.64 28.72
C GLY A 222 -47.23 25.12 29.26
N ILE A 223 -47.31 23.83 29.63
CA ILE A 223 -48.53 23.17 30.13
C ILE A 223 -48.68 23.30 31.67
N VAL A 224 -47.59 23.64 32.38
CA VAL A 224 -47.57 23.82 33.85
C VAL A 224 -47.83 25.29 34.27
N LYS A 225 -48.37 26.12 33.37
CA LYS A 225 -48.84 27.49 33.67
C LYS A 225 -50.34 27.57 33.55
#